data_AF-A0A4V5TJI7-F1
#
_entry.id   AF-A0A4V5TJI7-F1
#
_cell.length_a   1.000
_cell.length_b   1.000
_cell.length_c   1.000
_cell.angle_alpha   90.00
_cell.angle_beta   90.00
_cell.angle_gamma   90.00
#
_symmetry.space_group_name_H-M   'P 1'
#
loop_
_entity.id
_entity.type
_entity.pdbx_description
1 polymer ?
#
loop_
_entity_poly.entity_id
_entity_poly.type
_entity_poly.pdbx_seq_one_letter_code
_entity_poly.pdbx_strand_id
1 'polypeptide(L)'
;MEYMAVWFILGIIFSITLAAKQIKPLLKFVIFGYYLVLSYLFISRKEQIYSEYHRVPVPEQFWETNSDWVGLMLGFYFVPFLLILLFIYFWLFRNANSVKKRFLISLTIVPAAIIYLCLLFVFSMYGYRP
;
A
#
# COMPACT_ATOMS: atom_id res chain seq x y z
N MET A 1 10.65 10.02 -12.22
CA MET A 1 10.96 9.24 -11.00
C MET A 1 10.01 9.55 -9.83
N GLU A 2 9.19 10.59 -9.92
CA GLU A 2 8.33 11.08 -8.82
C GLU A 2 7.41 9.99 -8.21
N TYR A 3 6.81 9.12 -9.02
CA TYR A 3 5.91 8.06 -8.53
C TYR A 3 6.56 6.69 -8.37
N MET A 4 7.89 6.59 -8.34
CA MET A 4 8.59 5.30 -8.26
C MET A 4 8.20 4.50 -7.01
N ALA A 5 7.99 5.15 -5.86
CA ALA A 5 7.58 4.46 -4.65
C ALA A 5 6.18 3.85 -4.77
N VAL A 6 5.24 4.51 -5.46
CA VAL A 6 3.91 3.94 -5.74
C VAL A 6 4.05 2.64 -6.54
N TRP A 7 4.81 2.66 -7.63
CA TRP A 7 5.03 1.47 -8.47
C TRP A 7 5.75 0.35 -7.72
N PHE A 8 6.70 0.69 -6.86
CA PHE A 8 7.39 -0.27 -6.00
C PHE A 8 6.43 -0.95 -5.01
N ILE A 9 5.58 -0.16 -4.33
CA ILE A 9 4.55 -0.67 -3.41
C ILE A 9 3.57 -1.57 -4.15
N LEU A 10 3.08 -1.16 -5.33
CA LEU A 10 2.24 -2.00 -6.18
C LEU A 10 2.91 -3.32 -6.55
N GLY A 11 4.19 -3.28 -6.93
CA GLY A 11 4.97 -4.47 -7.25
C GLY A 11 4.98 -5.47 -6.09
N ILE A 12 5.15 -5.00 -4.85
CA ILE A 12 5.11 -5.85 -3.65
C ILE A 12 3.71 -6.42 -3.42
N ILE A 13 2.67 -5.58 -3.45
CA ILE A 13 1.28 -6.00 -3.24
C ILE A 13 0.89 -7.06 -4.27
N PHE A 14 1.24 -6.85 -5.54
CA PHE A 14 0.92 -7.78 -6.62
C PHE A 14 1.72 -9.07 -6.50
N SER A 15 3.01 -9.00 -6.17
CA SER A 15 3.84 -10.20 -5.96
C SER A 15 3.29 -11.09 -4.84
N ILE A 16 2.93 -10.49 -3.70
CA ILE A 16 2.32 -11.21 -2.57
C ILE A 16 0.97 -11.82 -2.97
N THR A 17 0.12 -11.04 -3.65
CA THR A 17 -1.20 -11.49 -4.10
C THR A 17 -1.11 -12.62 -5.13
N LEU A 18 -0.14 -12.58 -6.04
CA LEU A 18 0.11 -13.65 -7.01
C LEU A 18 0.61 -14.93 -6.33
N ALA A 19 1.57 -14.79 -5.42
CA ALA A 19 2.15 -15.91 -4.67
C ALA A 19 1.13 -16.60 -3.75
N ALA A 20 0.11 -15.87 -3.28
CA ALA A 20 -0.97 -16.41 -2.46
C ALA A 20 -1.87 -17.39 -3.24
N LYS A 21 -1.69 -18.69 -2.99
CA LYS A 21 -2.47 -19.77 -3.63
C LYS A 21 -3.93 -19.83 -3.15
N GLN A 22 -4.19 -19.33 -1.94
CA GLN A 22 -5.50 -19.32 -1.28
C GLN A 22 -6.45 -18.25 -1.82
N ILE A 23 -5.95 -17.24 -2.55
CA ILE A 23 -6.76 -16.21 -3.18
C ILE A 23 -7.24 -16.72 -4.54
N LYS A 24 -8.55 -16.71 -4.79
CA LYS A 24 -9.13 -17.15 -6.08
C LYS A 24 -8.69 -16.20 -7.21
N PRO A 25 -8.49 -16.70 -8.45
CA PRO A 25 -8.05 -15.86 -9.57
C PRO A 25 -8.91 -14.62 -9.82
N LEU A 26 -10.24 -14.76 -9.72
CA LEU A 26 -11.17 -13.63 -9.86
C LEU A 26 -10.91 -12.53 -8.82
N LEU A 27 -10.66 -12.91 -7.57
CA LEU A 27 -10.37 -11.96 -6.50
C LEU A 27 -9.00 -11.29 -6.71
N LYS A 28 -8.00 -12.01 -7.25
CA LYS A 28 -6.72 -11.39 -7.65
C LYS A 28 -6.92 -10.30 -8.71
N PHE A 29 -7.76 -10.57 -9.71
CA PHE A 29 -8.10 -9.59 -10.74
C PHE A 29 -8.79 -8.35 -10.15
N VAL A 30 -9.74 -8.54 -9.22
CA VAL A 30 -10.38 -7.43 -8.51
C VAL A 30 -9.38 -6.62 -7.70
N ILE A 31 -8.47 -7.27 -6.96
CA ILE A 31 -7.41 -6.62 -6.21
C ILE A 31 -6.51 -5.80 -7.15
N PHE A 32 -6.12 -6.35 -8.29
CA PHE A 32 -5.29 -5.65 -9.27
C PHE A 32 -5.98 -4.43 -9.85
N GLY A 33 -7.23 -4.60 -10.30
CA GLY A 33 -8.04 -3.50 -10.80
C GLY A 33 -8.21 -2.39 -9.76
N TYR A 34 -8.50 -2.76 -8.51
CA TYR A 34 -8.63 -1.84 -7.39
C TYR A 34 -7.37 -0.96 -7.24
N TYR A 35 -6.20 -1.57 -7.11
CA TYR A 35 -4.97 -0.83 -6.89
C TYR A 35 -4.53 -0.02 -8.12
N LEU A 36 -4.74 -0.52 -9.34
CA LEU A 36 -4.43 0.23 -10.56
C LEU A 36 -5.31 1.49 -10.67
N VAL A 37 -6.61 1.37 -10.43
CA VAL A 37 -7.53 2.52 -10.42
C VAL A 37 -7.17 3.48 -9.30
N LEU A 38 -6.86 2.97 -8.10
CA LEU A 38 -6.45 3.80 -6.97
C LEU A 38 -5.15 4.57 -7.25
N SER A 39 -4.17 3.94 -7.91
CA SER A 39 -2.94 4.60 -8.36
C SER A 39 -3.17 5.66 -9.42
N TYR A 40 -4.04 5.38 -10.39
CA TYR A 40 -4.44 6.39 -11.35
C TYR A 40 -5.05 7.60 -10.65
N LEU A 41 -6.05 7.40 -9.77
CA LEU A 41 -6.68 8.49 -9.03
C LEU A 41 -5.69 9.28 -8.17
N PHE A 42 -4.80 8.59 -7.44
CA PHE A 42 -3.78 9.23 -6.61
C PHE A 42 -2.88 10.15 -7.44
N ILE A 43 -2.33 9.63 -8.54
CA ILE A 43 -1.41 10.34 -9.43
C ILE A 43 -2.13 11.51 -10.09
N SER A 44 -3.30 11.28 -10.71
CA SER A 44 -4.04 12.34 -11.40
C SER A 44 -4.40 13.51 -10.49
N ARG A 45 -4.84 13.24 -9.25
CA ARG A 45 -5.15 14.30 -8.30
C ARG A 45 -3.89 15.02 -7.79
N LYS A 46 -2.77 14.31 -7.59
CA LYS A 46 -1.50 14.96 -7.24
C LYS A 46 -1.00 15.89 -8.34
N GLU A 47 -1.06 15.47 -9.60
CA GLU A 47 -0.73 16.31 -10.76
C GLU A 47 -1.65 17.53 -10.85
N GLN A 48 -2.94 17.36 -10.57
CA GLN A 48 -3.87 18.47 -10.51
C GLN A 48 -3.50 19.48 -9.41
N ILE A 49 -3.26 19.02 -8.17
CA ILE A 49 -2.84 19.87 -7.05
C ILE A 49 -1.54 20.60 -7.39
N TYR A 50 -0.59 19.89 -8.00
CA TYR A 50 0.65 20.51 -8.47
C TYR A 50 0.33 21.63 -9.46
N SER A 51 -0.41 21.36 -10.54
CA SER A 51 -0.76 22.36 -11.56
C SER A 51 -1.50 23.59 -11.01
N GLU A 52 -2.38 23.42 -10.02
CA GLU A 52 -3.16 24.49 -9.39
C GLU A 52 -2.30 25.44 -8.54
N TYR A 53 -1.27 24.89 -7.88
CA TYR A 53 -0.48 25.62 -6.89
C TYR A 53 1.00 25.77 -7.27
N HIS A 54 1.41 25.39 -8.48
CA HIS A 54 2.80 25.47 -8.94
C HIS A 54 3.22 26.93 -9.21
N ARG A 55 3.42 27.68 -8.13
CA ARG A 55 3.93 29.05 -8.11
C ARG A 55 4.98 29.17 -7.02
N VAL A 56 5.92 30.10 -7.22
CA VAL A 56 6.98 30.40 -6.24
C VAL A 56 6.67 31.76 -5.61
N PRO A 57 6.61 31.87 -4.27
CA PRO A 57 6.75 30.80 -3.29
C PRO A 57 5.55 29.83 -3.29
N VAL A 58 5.80 28.57 -2.91
CA VAL A 58 4.76 27.54 -2.82
C VAL A 58 3.76 27.93 -1.72
N PRO A 59 2.46 28.07 -2.04
CA PRO A 59 1.47 28.53 -1.08
C PRO A 59 1.22 27.47 0.01
N GLU A 60 0.87 27.90 1.23
CA GLU A 60 0.56 26.96 2.33
C GLU A 60 -0.56 25.98 1.99
N GLN A 61 -1.55 26.45 1.22
CA GLN A 61 -2.67 25.67 0.75
C GLN A 61 -2.25 24.44 -0.09
N PHE A 62 -1.11 24.49 -0.77
CA PHE A 62 -0.56 23.32 -1.46
C PHE A 62 -0.22 22.20 -0.47
N TRP A 63 0.49 22.55 0.61
CA TRP A 63 0.96 21.58 1.59
C TRP A 63 -0.21 20.94 2.34
N GLU A 64 -1.21 21.72 2.74
CA GLU A 64 -2.42 21.21 3.38
C GLU A 64 -3.18 20.25 2.45
N THR A 65 -3.51 20.72 1.23
CA THR A 65 -4.27 19.93 0.26
C THR A 65 -3.55 18.63 -0.13
N ASN A 66 -2.23 18.70 -0.33
CA ASN A 66 -1.41 17.54 -0.68
C ASN A 66 -1.30 16.55 0.49
N SER A 67 -1.06 17.04 1.72
CA SER A 67 -0.94 16.20 2.91
C SER A 67 -2.24 15.47 3.20
N ASP A 68 -3.38 16.18 3.11
CA ASP A 68 -4.72 15.60 3.32
C ASP A 68 -5.03 14.53 2.28
N TRP A 69 -4.71 14.79 1.00
CA TRP A 69 -4.90 13.83 -0.06
C TRP A 69 -4.06 12.56 0.13
N VAL A 70 -2.79 12.72 0.50
CA VAL A 70 -1.90 11.59 0.80
C VAL A 70 -2.38 10.84 2.05
N GLY A 71 -2.83 11.55 3.09
CA GLY A 71 -3.42 10.99 4.30
C GLY A 71 -4.64 10.11 4.01
N LEU A 72 -5.56 10.61 3.19
CA LEU A 72 -6.72 9.84 2.74
C LEU A 72 -6.28 8.58 1.98
N MET A 73 -5.33 8.74 1.05
CA MET A 73 -4.85 7.66 0.18
C MET A 73 -4.07 6.59 0.94
N LEU A 74 -3.34 6.95 2.00
CA LEU A 74 -2.71 5.98 2.90
C LEU A 74 -3.74 4.95 3.41
N GLY A 75 -4.91 5.41 3.84
CA GLY A 75 -5.99 4.51 4.28
C GLY A 75 -6.44 3.55 3.17
N PHE A 76 -6.72 4.09 1.98
CA PHE A 76 -7.18 3.29 0.84
C PHE A 76 -6.12 2.31 0.32
N TYR A 77 -4.82 2.61 0.41
CA TYR A 77 -3.78 1.66 0.04
C TYR A 77 -3.55 0.60 1.11
N PHE A 78 -3.34 1.04 2.35
CA PHE A 78 -2.71 0.20 3.37
C PHE A 78 -3.71 -0.58 4.22
N VAL A 79 -4.97 -0.14 4.34
CA VAL A 79 -6.01 -0.93 5.02
C VAL A 79 -6.37 -2.18 4.22
N PRO A 80 -6.70 -2.11 2.91
CA PRO A 80 -6.94 -3.32 2.12
C PRO A 80 -5.70 -4.21 2.04
N PHE A 81 -4.50 -3.63 1.96
CA PHE A 81 -3.26 -4.42 1.95
C PHE A 81 -3.08 -5.18 3.28
N LEU A 82 -3.35 -4.53 4.41
CA LEU A 82 -3.32 -5.19 5.72
C LEU A 82 -4.33 -6.35 5.78
N LEU A 83 -5.55 -6.16 5.29
CA LEU A 83 -6.56 -7.23 5.24
C LEU A 83 -6.11 -8.42 4.39
N ILE A 84 -5.45 -8.17 3.25
CA ILE A 84 -4.86 -9.22 2.41
C ILE A 84 -3.79 -9.99 3.19
N LEU A 85 -2.87 -9.29 3.87
CA LEU A 85 -1.83 -9.92 4.68
C LEU A 85 -2.43 -10.75 5.83
N LEU A 86 -3.39 -10.21 6.57
CA LEU A 86 -4.06 -10.90 7.66
C LEU A 86 -4.79 -12.16 7.16
N PHE A 87 -5.49 -12.06 6.03
CA PHE A 87 -6.14 -13.22 5.40
C PHE A 87 -5.12 -14.30 5.03
N ILE A 88 -3.99 -13.91 4.43
CA ILE A 88 -2.91 -14.84 4.06
C ILE A 88 -2.35 -15.54 5.30
N TYR A 89 -2.00 -14.78 6.34
CA TYR A 89 -1.44 -15.31 7.58
C TYR A 89 -2.42 -16.21 8.33
N PHE A 90 -3.68 -15.80 8.42
CA PHE A 90 -4.74 -16.60 9.03
C PHE A 90 -4.89 -17.96 8.33
N TRP A 91 -4.91 -17.97 6.99
CA TRP A 91 -5.01 -19.20 6.22
C TRP A 91 -3.78 -20.11 6.41
N LEU A 92 -2.57 -19.53 6.38
CA LEU A 92 -1.32 -20.27 6.60
C LEU A 92 -1.28 -20.90 8.01
N PHE A 93 -1.68 -20.15 9.03
CA PHE A 93 -1.70 -20.63 10.40
C PHE A 93 -2.71 -21.77 10.59
N ARG A 94 -3.93 -21.62 10.04
CA ARG A 94 -4.99 -22.64 10.10
C ARG A 94 -4.58 -23.96 9.43
N ASN A 95 -3.86 -23.89 8.32
CA ASN A 95 -3.45 -25.06 7.53
C ASN A 95 -2.07 -25.62 7.91
N ALA A 96 -1.43 -25.09 8.95
CA ALA A 96 -0.17 -25.63 9.43
C ALA A 96 -0.40 -26.91 10.25
N ASN A 97 0.10 -28.04 9.71
CA ASN A 97 -0.06 -29.39 10.28
C ASN A 97 0.79 -29.67 11.53
N SER A 98 1.63 -28.74 11.97
CA SER A 98 2.47 -28.93 13.16
C SER A 98 2.66 -27.65 13.96
N VAL A 99 2.86 -27.80 15.27
CA VAL A 99 3.16 -26.68 16.18
C VAL A 99 4.43 -25.94 15.73
N LYS A 100 5.47 -26.67 15.29
CA LYS A 100 6.70 -26.07 14.74
C LYS A 100 6.41 -25.17 13.53
N LYS A 101 5.57 -25.61 12.59
CA LYS A 101 5.19 -24.78 11.42
C LYS A 101 4.41 -23.53 11.84
N ARG A 102 3.48 -23.66 12.78
CA ARG A 102 2.72 -22.51 13.32
C ARG A 102 3.64 -21.50 14.00
N PHE A 103 4.61 -21.97 14.77
CA PHE A 103 5.61 -21.11 15.40
C PHE A 103 6.45 -20.36 14.37
N LEU A 104 6.96 -21.05 13.34
CA LEU A 104 7.71 -20.40 12.26
C LEU A 104 6.89 -19.36 11.50
N ILE A 105 5.62 -19.65 11.17
CA ILE A 105 4.72 -18.67 10.53
C ILE A 105 4.49 -17.47 11.45
N SER A 106 4.36 -17.67 12.75
CA SER A 106 4.16 -16.58 13.71
C SER A 106 5.41 -15.69 13.79
N LEU A 107 6.60 -16.29 13.72
CA LEU A 107 7.86 -15.55 13.73
C LEU A 107 8.01 -14.65 12.49
N THR A 108 7.49 -15.05 11.33
CA THR A 108 7.57 -14.23 10.10
C THR A 108 6.62 -13.04 10.10
N ILE A 109 5.64 -12.98 11.02
CA ILE A 109 4.74 -11.82 11.15
C ILE A 109 5.53 -10.56 11.51
N VAL A 110 6.54 -10.67 12.38
CA VAL A 110 7.35 -9.52 12.82
C VAL A 110 8.07 -8.84 11.65
N PRO A 111 8.89 -9.53 10.83
CA PRO A 111 9.52 -8.89 9.68
C PRO A 111 8.50 -8.42 8.65
N ALA A 112 7.37 -9.11 8.46
CA ALA A 112 6.31 -8.65 7.55
C ALA A 112 5.66 -7.34 8.03
N ALA A 113 5.44 -7.19 9.35
CA ALA A 113 4.91 -5.96 9.94
C ALA A 113 5.91 -4.80 9.79
N ILE A 114 7.22 -5.05 9.99
CA ILE A 114 8.26 -4.04 9.76
C ILE A 114 8.24 -3.57 8.30
N ILE A 115 8.21 -4.50 7.34
CA ILE A 115 8.14 -4.15 5.91
C ILE A 115 6.88 -3.34 5.62
N TYR A 116 5.72 -3.75 6.14
CA TYR A 116 4.47 -3.01 5.98
C TYR A 116 4.58 -1.57 6.49
N LEU A 117 5.14 -1.38 7.69
CA LEU A 117 5.35 -0.04 8.27
C LEU A 117 6.33 0.79 7.45
N CYS A 118 7.41 0.19 6.93
CA CYS A 118 8.34 0.89 6.04
C CYS A 118 7.65 1.36 4.75
N LEU A 119 6.82 0.52 4.14
CA LEU A 119 6.06 0.89 2.93
C LEU A 119 5.06 2.02 3.23
N LEU A 120 4.37 1.94 4.36
CA LEU A 120 3.45 2.99 4.82
C LEU A 120 4.19 4.31 5.01
N PHE A 121 5.33 4.28 5.69
CA PHE A 121 6.16 5.45 5.91
C PHE A 121 6.65 6.06 4.58
N VAL A 122 7.20 5.23 3.68
CA VAL A 122 7.66 5.70 2.35
C VAL A 122 6.52 6.34 1.56
N PHE A 123 5.31 5.78 1.61
CA PHE A 123 4.16 6.40 0.94
C PHE A 123 3.76 7.72 1.59
N SER A 124 3.79 7.82 2.93
CA SER A 124 3.45 9.06 3.65
C SER A 124 4.36 10.24 3.29
N MET A 125 5.60 9.98 2.86
CA MET A 125 6.53 11.02 2.42
C MET A 125 6.03 11.79 1.19
N TYR A 126 5.06 11.27 0.42
CA TYR A 126 4.40 12.04 -0.64
C TYR A 126 3.63 13.26 -0.15
N GLY A 127 3.26 13.27 1.13
CA GLY A 127 2.55 14.33 1.83
C GLY A 127 3.47 15.23 2.66
N TYR A 128 4.79 14.98 2.64
CA TYR A 128 5.72 15.69 3.53
C TYR A 128 5.81 17.19 3.17
N ARG A 129 5.73 18.06 4.19
CA ARG A 129 6.02 19.49 4.12
C ARG A 129 7.45 19.73 4.63
N PRO A 130 8.39 20.18 3.78
CA PRO A 130 9.78 20.46 4.16
C PRO A 130 9.93 21.73 4.99
#